data_AF-A0A937VJG4-F1
#
_entry.id   AF-A0A937VJG4-F1
#
_cell.length_a   1.000
_cell.length_b   1.000
_cell.length_c   1.000
_cell.angle_alpha   90.00
_cell.angle_beta   90.00
_cell.angle_gamma   90.00
#
_symmetry.space_group_name_H-M   'P 1'
#
loop_
_entity.id
_entity.type
_entity.pdbx_description
1 polymer ?
#
loop_
_entity_poly.entity_id
_entity_poly.type
_entity_poly.pdbx_seq_one_letter_code
_entity_poly.pdbx_strand_id
1 'polypeptide(L)'
;MSAIATGLSTLDRLDRLAQQDTAIHRLDPRAKVLTTLVFIVCVVSFGKYDVVQLLPFVVYPVVLAAGGRVPLGFVARILLVVSPFALFVGV
;
A
#
# COMPACT_ATOMS: atom_id res chain seq x y z
N MET A 1 7.28 -20.26 17.67
CA MET A 1 7.75 -20.34 16.26
C MET A 1 8.92 -19.38 16.11
N SER A 2 10.03 -19.79 15.48
CA SER A 2 11.21 -18.93 15.26
C SER A 2 10.82 -17.68 14.46
N ALA A 3 11.36 -16.51 14.81
CA ALA A 3 11.12 -15.24 14.10
C ALA A 3 11.40 -15.36 12.59
N ILE A 4 12.38 -16.19 12.23
CA ILE A 4 12.75 -16.49 10.85
C ILE A 4 11.62 -17.21 10.11
N ALA A 5 10.94 -18.16 10.76
CA ALA A 5 9.83 -18.90 10.15
C ALA A 5 8.63 -17.98 9.85
N THR A 6 8.37 -16.99 10.71
CA THR A 6 7.32 -15.99 10.49
C THR A 6 7.67 -15.05 9.34
N GLY A 7 8.94 -14.65 9.22
CA GLY A 7 9.43 -13.85 8.09
C GLY A 7 9.27 -14.58 6.75
N LEU A 8 9.75 -15.83 6.68
CA LEU A 8 9.66 -16.66 5.47
C LEU A 8 8.21 -16.91 5.02
N SER A 9 7.31 -17.19 5.95
CA SER A 9 5.88 -17.37 5.62
C SER A 9 5.21 -16.08 5.13
N THR A 10 5.69 -14.91 5.58
CA THR A 10 5.21 -13.61 5.08
C THR A 10 5.69 -13.37 3.65
N LEU A 11 6.96 -13.70 3.35
CA LEU A 11 7.51 -13.61 2.00
C LEU A 11 6.78 -14.54 1.03
N ASP A 12 6.54 -15.80 1.42
CA ASP A 12 5.76 -16.74 0.60
C ASP A 12 4.34 -16.21 0.31
N ARG A 13 3.72 -15.58 1.31
CA ARG A 13 2.40 -14.95 1.13
C ARG A 13 2.43 -13.76 0.18
N LEU A 14 3.48 -12.95 0.20
CA LEU A 14 3.67 -11.84 -0.73
C LEU A 14 3.93 -12.34 -2.15
N ASP A 15 4.73 -13.39 -2.30
CA ASP A 15 5.04 -13.99 -3.61
C ASP A 15 3.77 -14.58 -4.25
N ARG A 16 2.94 -15.27 -3.46
CA ARG A 16 1.63 -15.77 -3.92
C ARG A 16 0.68 -14.65 -4.36
N LEU A 17 0.73 -13.48 -3.73
CA LEU A 17 -0.06 -12.31 -4.16
C LEU A 17 0.47 -11.74 -5.47
N ALA A 18 1.79 -11.71 -5.66
CA ALA A 18 2.42 -11.20 -6.88
C ALA A 18 2.19 -12.10 -8.11
N GLN A 19 2.06 -13.41 -7.89
CA GLN A 19 1.79 -14.41 -8.95
C GLN A 19 0.31 -14.44 -9.40
N GLN A 20 -0.57 -13.64 -8.79
CA GLN A 20 -1.98 -13.63 -9.19
C GLN A 20 -2.14 -13.03 -10.59
N ASP A 21 -3.13 -13.55 -11.32
CA ASP A 21 -3.53 -12.99 -12.61
C ASP A 21 -4.83 -12.18 -12.45
N THR A 22 -4.67 -10.88 -12.24
CA THR A 22 -5.79 -9.92 -12.26
C THR A 22 -5.56 -8.85 -13.32
N ALA A 23 -6.61 -8.10 -13.67
CA ALA A 23 -6.50 -6.99 -14.61
C ALA A 23 -5.39 -6.00 -14.23
N ILE A 24 -5.14 -5.83 -12.92
CA ILE A 24 -4.05 -4.98 -12.42
C ILE A 24 -2.69 -5.63 -12.68
N HIS A 25 -2.53 -6.94 -12.52
CA HIS A 25 -1.26 -7.63 -12.77
C HIS A 25 -0.83 -7.54 -14.24
N ARG A 26 -1.79 -7.55 -15.18
CA ARG A 26 -1.56 -7.42 -16.63
C ARG A 26 -1.16 -6.02 -17.10
N LEU A 27 -1.28 -4.99 -16.26
CA LEU A 27 -0.82 -3.63 -16.59
C LEU A 27 0.70 -3.56 -16.60
N ASP A 28 1.23 -2.76 -17.53
CA ASP A 28 2.65 -2.42 -17.63
C ASP A 28 3.25 -2.04 -16.26
N PRO A 29 4.27 -2.75 -15.75
CA PRO A 29 4.87 -2.49 -14.44
C PRO A 29 5.37 -1.05 -14.30
N ARG A 30 5.95 -0.49 -15.37
CA ARG A 30 6.41 0.92 -15.42
C ARG A 30 5.30 1.92 -15.16
N ALA A 31 4.08 1.64 -15.64
CA ALA A 31 2.95 2.53 -15.44
C ALA A 31 2.56 2.57 -13.96
N LYS A 32 2.55 1.43 -13.27
CA LYS A 32 2.25 1.34 -11.83
C LYS A 32 3.25 2.11 -10.97
N VAL A 33 4.54 1.99 -11.32
CA VAL A 33 5.60 2.72 -10.60
C VAL A 33 5.43 4.22 -10.81
N LEU A 34 5.22 4.65 -12.06
CA LEU A 34 5.04 6.07 -12.38
C LEU A 34 3.79 6.65 -11.72
N THR A 35 2.65 5.95 -11.74
CA THR A 35 1.43 6.41 -11.08
C THR A 35 1.59 6.51 -9.57
N THR A 36 2.32 5.56 -8.96
CA THR A 36 2.60 5.61 -7.52
C THR A 36 3.54 6.76 -7.18
N LEU A 37 4.54 7.05 -8.01
CA LEU A 37 5.43 8.19 -7.83
C LEU A 37 4.64 9.51 -7.91
N VAL A 38 3.81 9.69 -8.94
CA VAL A 38 2.96 10.87 -9.11
C VAL A 38 2.01 11.02 -7.93
N PHE A 39 1.39 9.91 -7.49
CA PHE A 39 0.53 9.89 -6.31
C PHE A 39 1.24 10.42 -5.06
N ILE A 40 2.46 9.92 -4.78
CA ILE A 40 3.25 10.38 -3.62
C ILE A 40 3.54 11.88 -3.72
N VAL A 41 3.99 12.36 -4.89
CA VAL A 41 4.30 13.79 -5.12
C VAL A 41 3.06 14.65 -4.90
N CYS A 42 1.90 14.25 -5.44
CA CYS A 42 0.66 14.96 -5.24
C CYS A 42 0.27 15.01 -3.75
N VAL A 43 0.27 13.87 -3.05
CA VAL A 43 -0.11 13.77 -1.64
C VAL A 43 0.77 14.63 -0.74
N VAL A 44 2.10 14.58 -0.95
CA VAL A 44 3.06 15.36 -0.13
C VAL A 44 3.02 16.86 -0.44
N SER A 45 2.46 17.25 -1.59
CA SER A 45 2.27 18.67 -1.95
C SER A 45 1.12 19.34 -1.20
N PHE A 46 0.21 18.58 -0.57
CA PHE A 46 -0.87 19.14 0.26
C PHE A 46 -0.38 19.53 1.66
N GLY A 47 -1.04 20.52 2.26
CA GLY A 47 -0.78 20.91 3.64
C GLY A 47 -1.09 19.78 4.63
N LYS A 48 -0.27 19.64 5.68
CA LYS A 48 -0.40 18.58 6.70
C LYS A 48 -1.75 18.51 7.43
N TYR A 49 -2.55 19.59 7.38
CA TYR A 49 -3.85 19.68 8.05
C TYR A 49 -5.04 19.68 7.08
N ASP A 50 -4.80 19.60 5.77
CA ASP A 50 -5.87 19.59 4.76
C ASP A 50 -6.45 18.18 4.53
N VAL A 51 -6.83 17.49 5.61
CA VAL A 51 -7.24 16.07 5.61
C VAL A 51 -8.40 15.80 4.63
N VAL A 52 -9.33 16.76 4.50
CA VAL A 52 -10.48 16.63 3.59
C VAL A 52 -10.05 16.64 2.12
N GLN A 53 -8.99 17.38 1.77
CA GLN A 53 -8.46 17.43 0.41
C GLN A 53 -7.67 16.16 0.06
N LEU A 54 -7.17 15.43 1.06
CA LEU A 54 -6.51 14.14 0.87
C LEU A 54 -7.48 12.96 0.66
N LEU A 55 -8.76 13.07 1.03
CA LEU A 55 -9.75 11.99 0.90
C LEU A 55 -9.81 11.35 -0.50
N PRO A 56 -9.84 12.11 -1.61
CA PRO A 56 -9.86 11.54 -2.95
C PRO A 56 -8.64 10.67 -3.27
N PHE A 57 -7.49 10.96 -2.67
CA PHE A 57 -6.26 10.21 -2.90
C PHE A 57 -6.35 8.78 -2.35
N VAL A 58 -7.20 8.52 -1.34
CA VAL A 58 -7.42 7.17 -0.81
C VAL A 58 -8.03 6.22 -1.86
N VAL A 59 -8.71 6.75 -2.88
CA VAL A 59 -9.32 5.95 -3.95
C VAL A 59 -8.26 5.14 -4.71
N TYR A 60 -7.10 5.72 -5.00
CA TYR A 60 -6.03 5.04 -5.74
C TYR A 60 -5.55 3.73 -5.08
N PRO A 61 -5.05 3.73 -3.82
CA PRO A 61 -4.60 2.51 -3.16
C PRO A 61 -5.77 1.54 -2.90
N VAL A 62 -6.99 2.02 -2.66
CA VAL A 62 -8.16 1.15 -2.45
C VAL A 62 -8.53 0.39 -3.72
N VAL A 63 -8.59 1.07 -4.86
CA VAL A 63 -8.87 0.43 -6.16
C VAL A 63 -7.76 -0.54 -6.54
N LEU A 64 -6.49 -0.18 -6.27
CA LEU A 64 -5.34 -1.05 -6.51
C LEU A 64 -5.41 -2.31 -5.63
N ALA A 65 -5.73 -2.18 -4.35
CA ALA A 65 -5.88 -3.31 -3.45
C ALA A 65 -7.06 -4.21 -3.86
N ALA A 66 -8.21 -3.62 -4.18
CA ALA A 66 -9.40 -4.35 -4.59
C ALA A 66 -9.19 -5.12 -5.90
N GLY A 67 -8.65 -4.47 -6.95
CA GLY A 67 -8.40 -5.13 -8.23
C GLY A 67 -7.18 -6.06 -8.20
N GLY A 68 -6.26 -5.89 -7.25
CA GLY A 68 -5.18 -6.82 -6.96
C GLY A 68 -5.61 -7.98 -6.05
N ARG A 69 -6.87 -8.04 -5.61
CA ARG A 69 -7.40 -9.00 -4.63
C ARG A 69 -6.54 -9.09 -3.35
N VAL A 70 -5.91 -7.97 -2.99
CA VAL A 70 -5.06 -7.89 -1.82
C VAL A 70 -5.96 -7.85 -0.58
N PRO A 71 -5.77 -8.76 0.40
CA PRO A 71 -6.59 -8.78 1.59
C PRO A 71 -6.37 -7.50 2.41
N LEU A 72 -7.42 -6.70 2.58
CA LEU A 72 -7.36 -5.42 3.31
C LEU A 72 -6.84 -5.58 4.74
N GLY A 73 -7.15 -6.69 5.41
CA GLY A 73 -6.64 -6.99 6.75
C GLY A 73 -5.12 -7.15 6.81
N PHE A 74 -4.48 -7.62 5.73
CA PHE A 74 -3.02 -7.69 5.65
C PHE A 74 -2.40 -6.30 5.56
N VAL A 75 -2.95 -5.44 4.69
CA VAL A 75 -2.51 -4.04 4.56
C VAL A 75 -2.74 -3.26 5.85
N ALA A 76 -3.91 -3.40 6.47
CA ALA A 76 -4.24 -2.75 7.73
C ALA A 76 -3.28 -3.15 8.86
N ARG A 77 -2.87 -4.42 8.93
CA ARG A 77 -1.88 -4.87 9.92
C ARG A 77 -0.52 -4.19 9.72
N ILE A 78 -0.05 -4.07 8.48
CA ILE A 78 1.20 -3.36 8.16
C ILE A 78 1.07 -1.88 8.52
N LEU A 79 -0.03 -1.24 8.14
CA LEU A 79 -0.30 0.16 8.47
C LEU A 79 -0.34 0.41 9.98
N LEU A 80 -0.94 -0.49 10.76
CA LEU A 80 -1.01 -0.38 12.21
C LEU A 80 0.39 -0.42 12.83
N VAL A 81 1.26 -1.33 12.35
CA VAL A 81 2.65 -1.42 12.80
C VAL A 81 3.46 -0.17 12.45
N VAL A 82 3.20 0.47 11.31
CA VAL A 82 3.91 1.69 10.86
C VAL A 82 3.30 2.97 11.44
N SER A 83 2.02 2.96 11.81
CA SER A 83 1.29 4.11 12.36
C SER A 83 1.96 4.83 13.53
N PRO A 84 2.59 4.16 14.54
CA PRO A 84 3.27 4.89 15.60
C PRO A 84 4.39 5.78 15.06
N PHE A 85 5.15 5.33 14.06
CA PHE A 85 6.19 6.15 13.44
C PHE A 85 5.61 7.40 12.77
N ALA A 86 4.51 7.25 12.04
CA ALA A 86 3.83 8.38 11.41
C ALA A 86 3.30 9.39 12.44
N LEU A 87 2.78 8.91 13.57
CA LEU A 87 2.33 9.77 14.67
C LEU A 87 3.51 10.54 15.30
N PHE A 88 4.66 9.91 15.52
CA PHE A 88 5.85 10.59 16.05
C PHE A 88 6.43 11.66 15.10
N VAL A 89 6.30 11.47 13.79
CA VAL A 89 6.77 12.46 12.79
C VAL A 89 5.75 13.59 12.57
N GLY A 90 4.46 13.29 12.74
CA GLY A 90 3.36 14.23 12.51
C GLY A 90 3.00 15.12 13.71
N VAL A 91 3.38 14.71 14.93
CA VAL A 91 3.31 15.51 16.17
C VAL A 91 4.48 16.49 16.21
#